data_AF-A0AAD3CSZ2-F1
#
_entry.id   AF-A0AAD3CSZ2-F1
#
_cell.length_a   1.000
_cell.length_b   1.000
_cell.length_c   1.000
_cell.angle_alpha   90.00
_cell.angle_beta   90.00
_cell.angle_gamma   90.00
#
_symmetry.space_group_name_H-M   'P 1'
#
loop_
_entity.id
_entity.type
_entity.pdbx_description
1 polymer ?
#
loop_
_entity_poly.entity_id
_entity_poly.type
_entity_poly.pdbx_seq_one_letter_code
_entity_poly.pdbx_strand_id
1 'polypeptide(L)'
;MKSNTLFYCISLVLLSTSQVKVVDATECPKGSTDVLCIEIYDPVKCGINFECVYDNQCFATAASNEFTAETCKKVPLCPPESSNDEACIGVFDPVKCSGENIECEYSNQCFATTASSNFTADTCNKVWVNPLVNPNCPGSSNDEACIAIFDPVKCNSENMECQYSNQCFATTASSNFTAETCNKICPISSSRLTCLETYDPVICGECEYDNQCFAEAASIYFTSETCNTVINTESTSGVTRAYSRSCTLFLSFTLIGVIAIG
;
A
#
# COMPACT_ATOMS: atom_id res chain seq x y z
N MET A 1 -62.01 47.08 -45.15
CA MET A 1 -61.24 45.86 -44.85
C MET A 1 -59.86 46.29 -44.34
N LYS A 2 -59.67 46.32 -43.02
CA LYS A 2 -58.38 46.60 -42.37
C LYS A 2 -57.85 45.27 -41.83
N SER A 3 -56.70 44.85 -42.33
CA SER A 3 -56.00 43.64 -41.89
C SER A 3 -55.19 43.98 -40.64
N ASN A 4 -55.50 43.33 -39.52
CA ASN A 4 -54.73 43.40 -38.27
C ASN A 4 -53.74 42.23 -38.26
N THR A 5 -52.47 42.52 -38.52
CA THR A 5 -51.38 41.57 -38.36
C THR A 5 -50.89 41.65 -36.91
N LEU A 6 -51.23 40.62 -36.12
CA LEU A 6 -50.82 40.47 -34.72
C LEU A 6 -49.42 39.79 -34.70
N PHE A 7 -48.37 40.53 -34.36
CA PHE A 7 -47.03 39.96 -34.14
C PHE A 7 -46.93 39.41 -32.71
N TYR A 8 -46.90 38.08 -32.58
CA TYR A 8 -46.55 37.40 -31.33
C TYR A 8 -45.02 37.36 -31.18
N CYS A 9 -44.48 38.09 -30.22
CA CYS A 9 -43.10 37.89 -29.74
C CYS A 9 -43.07 36.67 -28.81
N ILE A 10 -42.74 35.51 -29.35
CA ILE A 10 -42.38 34.34 -28.55
C ILE A 10 -40.97 34.59 -28.00
N SER A 11 -40.88 34.88 -26.71
CA SER A 11 -39.61 34.93 -25.98
C SER A 11 -39.09 33.50 -25.84
N LEU A 12 -38.10 33.16 -26.68
CA LEU A 12 -37.37 31.90 -26.60
C LEU A 12 -36.45 31.95 -25.37
N VAL A 13 -36.89 31.37 -24.25
CA VAL A 13 -36.02 31.16 -23.09
C VAL A 13 -35.04 30.06 -23.46
N LEU A 14 -33.82 30.45 -23.82
CA LEU A 14 -32.69 29.54 -23.97
C LEU A 14 -32.36 28.97 -22.58
N LEU A 15 -32.94 27.83 -22.26
CA LEU A 15 -32.45 26.95 -21.19
C LEU A 15 -31.03 26.54 -21.60
N SER A 16 -30.02 27.22 -21.05
CA SER A 16 -28.64 26.76 -21.13
C SER A 16 -28.58 25.44 -20.38
N THR A 17 -28.59 24.35 -21.12
CA THR A 17 -28.27 23.02 -20.60
C THR A 17 -26.81 23.08 -20.15
N SER A 18 -26.60 23.32 -18.85
CA SER A 18 -25.31 23.07 -18.21
C SER A 18 -24.95 21.63 -18.54
N GLN A 19 -23.97 21.45 -19.42
CA GLN A 19 -23.45 20.13 -19.71
C GLN A 19 -22.84 19.62 -18.41
N VAL A 20 -23.53 18.66 -17.79
CA VAL A 20 -22.98 17.88 -16.69
C VAL A 20 -21.79 17.15 -17.30
N LYS A 21 -20.60 17.68 -17.05
CA LYS A 21 -19.35 17.02 -17.38
C LYS A 21 -19.36 15.74 -16.54
N VAL A 22 -19.61 14.61 -17.18
CA VAL A 22 -19.44 13.30 -16.55
C VAL A 22 -17.96 13.19 -16.26
N VAL A 23 -17.60 13.47 -15.00
CA VAL A 23 -16.24 13.25 -14.52
C VAL A 23 -16.10 11.74 -14.41
N ASP A 24 -15.11 11.21 -15.11
CA ASP A 24 -14.76 9.79 -15.06
C ASP A 24 -14.53 9.41 -13.59
N ALA A 25 -15.31 8.45 -13.09
CA ALA A 25 -15.51 8.22 -11.66
C ALA A 25 -14.34 7.52 -10.97
N THR A 26 -13.19 7.43 -11.63
CA THR A 26 -12.06 6.58 -11.21
C THR A 26 -10.99 7.30 -10.41
N GLU A 27 -10.97 8.64 -10.39
CA GLU A 27 -9.98 9.39 -9.60
C GLU A 27 -10.66 10.20 -8.49
N CYS A 28 -10.16 10.02 -7.25
CA CYS A 28 -10.59 10.82 -6.11
C CYS A 28 -10.20 12.28 -6.29
N PRO A 29 -11.15 13.22 -6.13
CA PRO A 29 -10.82 14.64 -6.28
C PRO A 29 -9.75 15.04 -5.27
N LYS A 30 -8.85 15.93 -5.68
CA LYS A 30 -7.78 16.42 -4.83
C LYS A 30 -8.24 17.69 -4.11
N GLY A 31 -7.87 17.82 -2.84
CA GLY A 31 -8.13 19.01 -2.03
C GLY A 31 -7.60 20.29 -2.68
N SER A 32 -8.36 21.38 -2.59
CA SER A 32 -7.84 22.72 -2.90
C SER A 32 -6.70 23.08 -1.95
N THR A 33 -5.60 23.60 -2.48
CA THR A 33 -4.47 24.13 -1.70
C THR A 33 -4.81 25.41 -0.94
N ASP A 34 -5.94 26.04 -1.23
CA ASP A 34 -6.38 27.29 -0.60
C ASP A 34 -7.11 27.07 0.73
N VAL A 35 -7.42 25.81 1.08
CA VAL A 35 -8.07 25.44 2.34
C VAL A 35 -7.04 24.89 3.30
N LEU A 36 -6.88 25.56 4.45
CA LEU A 36 -6.02 25.08 5.53
C LEU A 36 -6.80 24.12 6.43
N CYS A 37 -6.45 22.84 6.36
CA CYS A 37 -6.97 21.81 7.26
C CYS A 37 -5.95 21.51 8.36
N ILE A 38 -6.44 21.19 9.55
CA ILE A 38 -5.59 20.69 10.65
C ILE A 38 -5.14 19.25 10.31
N GLU A 39 -3.88 18.94 10.61
CA GLU A 39 -3.27 17.62 10.37
C GLU A 39 -3.66 16.63 11.49
N ILE A 40 -4.95 16.47 11.74
CA ILE A 40 -5.49 15.41 12.62
C ILE A 40 -5.92 14.25 11.73
N TYR A 41 -5.45 13.05 12.02
CA TYR A 41 -5.88 11.83 11.34
C TYR A 41 -7.18 11.30 11.96
N ASP A 42 -8.31 11.56 11.30
CA ASP A 42 -9.67 11.08 11.63
C ASP A 42 -10.35 10.68 10.30
N PRO A 43 -9.89 9.56 9.69
CA PRO A 43 -10.10 9.30 8.28
C PRO A 43 -11.58 9.14 7.92
N VAL A 44 -11.94 9.63 6.75
CA VAL A 44 -13.29 9.51 6.19
C VAL A 44 -13.24 8.90 4.80
N LYS A 45 -14.23 8.06 4.47
CA LYS A 45 -14.49 7.61 3.12
C LYS A 45 -15.61 8.43 2.50
N CYS A 46 -15.43 8.90 1.28
CA CYS A 46 -16.40 9.70 0.54
C CYS A 46 -16.48 9.22 -0.93
N GLY A 47 -17.41 9.81 -1.70
CA GLY A 47 -17.60 9.49 -3.11
C GLY A 47 -18.56 8.33 -3.36
N ILE A 48 -18.75 8.00 -4.64
CA ILE A 48 -19.56 6.85 -5.05
C ILE A 48 -18.92 5.59 -4.45
N ASN A 49 -19.73 4.75 -3.81
CA ASN A 49 -19.29 3.52 -3.13
C ASN A 49 -18.21 3.69 -2.04
N PHE A 50 -17.96 4.90 -1.52
CA PHE A 50 -16.98 5.13 -0.45
C PHE A 50 -15.53 4.74 -0.83
N GLU A 51 -15.16 4.90 -2.10
CA GLU A 51 -13.84 4.51 -2.62
C GLU A 51 -12.72 5.49 -2.24
N CYS A 52 -13.05 6.76 -1.95
CA CYS A 52 -12.04 7.79 -1.66
C CYS A 52 -11.81 7.96 -0.17
N VAL A 53 -10.58 7.70 0.29
CA VAL A 53 -10.15 7.91 1.68
C VAL A 53 -9.45 9.25 1.82
N TYR A 54 -9.85 10.05 2.81
CA TYR A 54 -9.20 11.30 3.18
C TYR A 54 -8.79 11.25 4.65
N ASP A 55 -7.69 11.92 5.00
CA ASP A 55 -7.13 11.93 6.36
C ASP A 55 -8.11 12.47 7.41
N ASN A 56 -8.96 13.42 7.03
CA ASN A 56 -10.08 13.88 7.84
C ASN A 56 -11.17 14.55 7.00
N GLN A 57 -12.28 14.89 7.65
CA GLN A 57 -13.43 15.54 7.02
C GLN A 57 -13.08 16.86 6.33
N CYS A 58 -12.14 17.64 6.87
CA CYS A 58 -11.74 18.91 6.25
C CYS A 58 -11.10 18.69 4.89
N PHE A 59 -10.16 17.74 4.78
CA PHE A 59 -9.52 17.40 3.50
C PHE A 59 -10.53 16.88 2.47
N ALA A 60 -11.51 16.08 2.90
CA ALA A 60 -12.59 15.62 2.03
C ALA A 60 -13.43 16.79 1.48
N THR A 61 -13.86 17.71 2.34
CA THR A 61 -14.65 18.88 1.92
C THR A 61 -13.83 19.83 1.05
N ALA A 62 -12.52 19.96 1.29
CA ALA A 62 -11.63 20.74 0.44
C ALA A 62 -11.48 20.14 -0.97
N ALA A 63 -11.64 18.83 -1.11
CA ALA A 63 -11.59 18.13 -2.40
C ALA A 63 -12.88 18.26 -3.20
N SER A 64 -14.04 18.27 -2.54
CA SER A 64 -15.34 18.47 -3.19
C SER A 64 -16.36 19.06 -2.22
N ASN A 65 -17.13 20.04 -2.70
CA ASN A 65 -18.27 20.60 -1.96
C ASN A 65 -19.39 19.56 -1.70
N GLU A 66 -19.37 18.44 -2.42
CA GLU A 66 -20.34 17.34 -2.22
C GLU A 66 -19.94 16.41 -1.05
N PHE A 67 -18.71 16.52 -0.54
CA PHE A 67 -18.20 15.70 0.57
C PHE A 67 -18.45 16.42 1.89
N THR A 68 -19.64 16.20 2.44
CA THR A 68 -20.09 16.71 3.74
C THR A 68 -20.02 15.61 4.80
N ALA A 69 -20.26 15.96 6.06
CA ALA A 69 -20.27 14.98 7.16
C ALA A 69 -21.38 13.92 7.00
N GLU A 70 -22.43 14.21 6.23
CA GLU A 70 -23.54 13.30 5.95
C GLU A 70 -23.28 12.39 4.75
N THR A 71 -22.51 12.86 3.76
CA THR A 71 -22.19 12.08 2.55
C THR A 71 -20.90 11.27 2.71
N CYS A 72 -20.04 11.65 3.64
CA CYS A 72 -18.86 10.90 4.05
C CYS A 72 -19.17 9.98 5.24
N LYS A 73 -18.52 8.81 5.27
CA LYS A 73 -18.55 7.92 6.43
C LYS A 73 -17.20 7.97 7.12
N LYS A 74 -17.21 8.18 8.44
CA LYS A 74 -16.00 7.96 9.24
C LYS A 74 -15.50 6.53 9.02
N VAL A 75 -14.22 6.40 8.74
CA VAL A 75 -13.55 5.10 8.73
C VAL A 75 -13.29 4.77 10.20
N PRO A 76 -13.90 3.71 10.74
CA PRO A 76 -13.59 3.30 12.10
C PRO A 76 -12.08 3.04 12.22
N LEU A 77 -11.44 3.72 13.17
CA LEU A 77 -10.03 3.52 13.43
C LEU A 77 -9.82 2.17 14.10
N CYS A 78 -8.81 1.44 13.63
CA CYS A 78 -8.40 0.21 14.29
C CYS A 78 -7.95 0.52 15.71
N PRO A 79 -8.45 -0.19 16.72
CA PRO A 79 -7.90 -0.08 18.05
C PRO A 79 -6.39 -0.31 18.00
N PRO A 80 -5.59 0.53 18.68
CA PRO A 80 -4.15 0.42 18.63
C PRO A 80 -3.72 -0.93 19.18
N GLU A 81 -2.63 -1.47 18.63
CA GLU A 81 -1.97 -2.63 19.24
C GLU A 81 -1.57 -2.24 20.66
N SER A 82 -2.03 -3.01 21.67
CA SER A 82 -1.61 -2.80 23.05
C SER A 82 -0.09 -2.93 23.11
N SER A 83 0.60 -1.82 23.35
CA SER A 83 2.06 -1.82 23.52
C SER A 83 2.50 -2.38 24.87
N ASN A 84 1.56 -2.70 25.76
CA ASN A 84 1.82 -2.84 27.19
C ASN A 84 1.59 -4.23 27.77
N ASP A 85 1.23 -5.23 26.98
CA ASP A 85 0.88 -6.54 27.54
C ASP A 85 1.93 -7.60 27.24
N GLU A 86 2.68 -7.95 28.30
CA GLU A 86 3.59 -9.10 28.45
C GLU A 86 2.96 -10.47 28.08
N ALA A 87 1.71 -10.50 27.59
CA ALA A 87 0.96 -11.70 27.23
C ALA A 87 1.10 -12.11 25.76
N CYS A 88 1.35 -11.18 24.83
CA CYS A 88 1.50 -11.52 23.42
C CYS A 88 2.98 -11.68 23.07
N ILE A 89 3.36 -12.89 22.65
CA ILE A 89 4.69 -13.10 22.06
C ILE A 89 4.73 -12.30 20.75
N GLY A 90 5.78 -11.51 20.55
CA GLY A 90 6.00 -10.70 19.35
C GLY A 90 6.30 -11.50 18.08
N VAL A 91 5.67 -12.66 17.89
CA VAL A 91 5.73 -13.41 16.63
C VAL A 91 4.92 -12.65 15.59
N PHE A 92 5.55 -12.28 14.49
CA PHE A 92 4.85 -11.66 13.37
C PHE A 92 4.13 -12.76 12.54
N ASP A 93 2.80 -12.80 12.63
CA ASP A 93 1.90 -13.70 11.90
C ASP A 93 0.64 -12.90 11.53
N PRO A 94 0.75 -11.96 10.57
CA PRO A 94 -0.22 -10.89 10.43
C PRO A 94 -1.62 -11.41 10.13
N VAL A 95 -2.62 -10.74 10.70
CA VAL A 95 -4.04 -11.11 10.56
C VAL A 95 -4.85 -9.89 10.14
N LYS A 96 -5.89 -10.11 9.32
CA LYS A 96 -6.87 -9.13 8.90
C LYS A 96 -8.19 -9.52 9.50
N CYS A 97 -8.64 -8.72 10.44
CA CYS A 97 -9.82 -8.92 11.23
C CYS A 97 -10.95 -8.04 10.74
N SER A 98 -12.11 -8.66 10.50
CA SER A 98 -13.33 -7.98 10.09
C SER A 98 -14.26 -7.87 11.29
N GLY A 99 -14.56 -6.64 11.71
CA GLY A 99 -15.59 -6.33 12.72
C GLY A 99 -16.82 -5.69 12.08
N GLU A 100 -17.74 -5.16 12.90
CA GLU A 100 -18.90 -4.41 12.43
C GLU A 100 -18.46 -3.13 11.69
N ASN A 101 -18.31 -3.24 10.37
CA ASN A 101 -17.89 -2.16 9.45
C ASN A 101 -16.43 -1.68 9.60
N ILE A 102 -15.57 -2.48 10.23
CA ILE A 102 -14.15 -2.20 10.33
C ILE A 102 -13.34 -3.39 9.82
N GLU A 103 -12.26 -3.12 9.11
CA GLU A 103 -11.29 -4.13 8.71
C GLU A 103 -9.92 -3.67 9.17
N CYS A 104 -9.31 -4.45 10.05
CA CYS A 104 -8.07 -4.10 10.73
C CYS A 104 -7.02 -5.16 10.50
N GLU A 105 -5.80 -4.71 10.29
CA GLU A 105 -4.66 -5.58 10.09
C GLU A 105 -3.72 -5.43 11.28
N TYR A 106 -3.42 -6.56 11.92
CA TYR A 106 -2.61 -6.67 13.12
C TYR A 106 -1.38 -7.54 12.86
N SER A 107 -0.32 -7.31 13.64
CA SER A 107 0.94 -8.03 13.58
C SER A 107 0.78 -9.53 13.88
N ASN A 108 -0.18 -9.90 14.73
CA ASN A 108 -0.61 -11.28 14.93
C ASN A 108 -2.02 -11.38 15.56
N GLN A 109 -2.54 -12.60 15.63
CA GLN A 109 -3.86 -12.91 16.23
C GLN A 109 -3.98 -12.42 17.68
N CYS A 110 -2.92 -12.53 18.49
CA CYS A 110 -2.94 -12.13 19.89
C CYS A 110 -3.11 -10.60 20.03
N PHE A 111 -2.37 -9.84 19.22
CA PHE A 111 -2.52 -8.38 19.18
C PHE A 111 -3.93 -7.98 18.73
N ALA A 112 -4.49 -8.66 17.72
CA ALA A 112 -5.85 -8.41 17.28
C ALA A 112 -6.89 -8.62 18.40
N THR A 113 -6.84 -9.78 19.08
CA THR A 113 -7.81 -10.13 20.12
C THR A 113 -7.69 -9.25 21.36
N THR A 114 -6.49 -8.74 21.65
CA THR A 114 -6.25 -7.81 22.77
C THR A 114 -6.72 -6.40 22.41
N ALA A 115 -6.56 -5.99 21.15
CA ALA A 115 -6.99 -4.70 20.66
C ALA A 115 -8.53 -4.56 20.65
N SER A 116 -9.28 -5.66 20.45
CA SER A 116 -10.75 -5.63 20.47
C SER A 116 -11.34 -6.99 20.85
N SER A 117 -12.35 -6.97 21.73
CA SER A 117 -13.16 -8.16 22.04
C SER A 117 -13.97 -8.69 20.84
N ASN A 118 -14.11 -7.89 19.77
CA ASN A 118 -14.80 -8.29 18.53
C ASN A 118 -13.86 -9.02 17.56
N PHE A 119 -12.55 -9.01 17.80
CA PHE A 119 -11.57 -9.73 17.01
C PHE A 119 -11.29 -11.07 17.68
N THR A 120 -11.84 -12.13 17.10
CA THR A 120 -11.65 -13.53 17.51
C THR A 120 -10.86 -14.26 16.43
N ALA A 121 -10.46 -15.49 16.70
CA ALA A 121 -9.81 -16.33 15.69
C ALA A 121 -10.70 -16.55 14.45
N ASP A 122 -12.03 -16.48 14.60
CA ASP A 122 -12.98 -16.69 13.49
C ASP A 122 -13.23 -15.39 12.69
N THR A 123 -13.06 -14.22 13.31
CA THR A 123 -13.22 -12.93 12.63
C THR A 123 -11.92 -12.39 12.06
N CYS A 124 -10.80 -13.04 12.36
CA CYS A 124 -9.46 -12.71 11.88
C CYS A 124 -8.97 -13.77 10.91
N ASN A 125 -8.76 -13.36 9.66
CA ASN A 125 -8.11 -14.21 8.66
C ASN A 125 -6.61 -13.91 8.66
N LYS A 126 -5.77 -14.94 8.61
CA LYS A 126 -4.34 -14.71 8.39
C LYS A 126 -4.14 -13.92 7.10
N VAL A 127 -3.51 -12.75 7.23
CA VAL A 127 -2.89 -12.10 6.08
C VAL A 127 -1.64 -12.89 5.84
N TRP A 128 -1.71 -13.81 4.90
CA TRP A 128 -0.50 -14.19 4.23
C TRP A 128 0.02 -12.87 3.65
N VAL A 129 1.08 -12.31 4.25
CA VAL A 129 1.87 -11.25 3.62
C VAL A 129 2.29 -11.86 2.31
N ASN A 130 1.56 -11.48 1.29
CA ASN A 130 1.55 -12.19 0.04
C ASN A 130 2.32 -11.33 -0.96
N PRO A 131 3.61 -11.59 -1.23
CA PRO A 131 4.14 -11.24 -2.52
C PRO A 131 3.59 -12.29 -3.49
N LEU A 132 2.48 -11.97 -4.17
CA LEU A 132 2.06 -12.62 -5.41
C LEU A 132 1.92 -14.16 -5.34
N VAL A 133 1.14 -14.71 -4.40
CA VAL A 133 0.72 -16.12 -4.45
C VAL A 133 -0.17 -16.27 -5.67
N ASN A 134 0.38 -16.93 -6.67
CA ASN A 134 -0.38 -17.54 -7.73
C ASN A 134 -1.48 -18.40 -7.06
N PRO A 135 -2.78 -18.16 -7.30
CA PRO A 135 -3.87 -18.87 -6.64
C PRO A 135 -3.86 -20.38 -6.90
N ASN A 136 -3.03 -20.84 -7.84
CA ASN A 136 -2.84 -22.25 -8.14
C ASN A 136 -1.79 -22.93 -7.25
N CYS A 137 -1.14 -22.19 -6.34
CA CYS A 137 -0.19 -22.77 -5.40
C CYS A 137 -0.89 -23.74 -4.46
N PRO A 138 -0.31 -24.93 -4.24
CA PRO A 138 -0.88 -25.87 -3.30
C PRO A 138 -0.81 -25.30 -1.88
N GLY A 139 -1.86 -25.54 -1.09
CA GLY A 139 -1.88 -25.19 0.33
C GLY A 139 -1.10 -26.23 1.15
N SER A 140 -0.45 -25.79 2.23
CA SER A 140 0.14 -26.71 3.20
C SER A 140 -0.95 -27.58 3.83
N SER A 141 -0.73 -28.90 3.91
CA SER A 141 -1.63 -29.76 4.69
C SER A 141 -1.54 -29.38 6.18
N ASN A 142 -2.68 -29.39 6.87
CA ASN A 142 -2.73 -29.07 8.31
C ASN A 142 -2.18 -30.21 9.21
N ASP A 143 -1.79 -31.33 8.61
CA ASP A 143 -1.47 -32.55 9.34
C ASP A 143 0.00 -32.59 9.82
N GLU A 144 0.87 -31.75 9.25
CA GLU A 144 2.27 -31.62 9.67
C GLU A 144 2.50 -30.29 10.38
N ALA A 145 2.98 -30.36 11.63
CA ALA A 145 3.25 -29.20 12.46
C ALA A 145 4.55 -28.50 12.03
N CYS A 146 4.45 -27.54 11.12
CA CYS A 146 5.53 -26.60 10.84
C CYS A 146 5.63 -25.56 11.96
N ILE A 147 6.85 -25.29 12.43
CA ILE A 147 7.09 -24.17 13.35
C ILE A 147 6.84 -22.88 12.56
N ALA A 148 6.12 -21.93 13.17
CA ALA A 148 5.82 -20.62 12.61
C ALA A 148 7.04 -19.68 12.64
N ILE A 149 8.17 -20.13 12.10
CA ILE A 149 9.34 -19.28 11.82
C ILE A 149 9.10 -18.63 10.46
N PHE A 150 9.18 -17.31 10.39
CA PHE A 150 9.10 -16.59 9.12
C PHE A 150 10.48 -16.55 8.47
N ASP A 151 10.71 -17.46 7.52
CA ASP A 151 11.94 -17.57 6.72
C ASP A 151 11.56 -17.83 5.25
N PRO A 152 11.07 -16.80 4.53
CA PRO A 152 10.29 -17.00 3.32
C PRO A 152 11.10 -17.66 2.19
N VAL A 153 10.43 -18.51 1.43
CA VAL A 153 11.01 -19.24 0.29
C VAL A 153 10.15 -19.11 -0.96
N LYS A 154 10.82 -19.14 -2.12
CA LYS A 154 10.26 -19.12 -3.47
C LYS A 154 10.47 -20.44 -4.14
N CYS A 155 9.40 -21.19 -4.35
CA CYS A 155 9.48 -22.51 -4.96
C CYS A 155 8.95 -22.47 -6.38
N ASN A 156 9.73 -23.04 -7.30
CA ASN A 156 9.38 -23.14 -8.71
C ASN A 156 9.02 -24.59 -9.06
N SER A 157 7.88 -24.81 -9.71
CA SER A 157 7.46 -26.12 -10.22
C SER A 157 6.80 -25.96 -11.59
N GLU A 158 7.34 -26.60 -12.62
CA GLU A 158 6.76 -26.76 -13.97
C GLU A 158 5.77 -25.65 -14.42
N ASN A 159 6.21 -24.37 -14.39
CA ASN A 159 5.47 -23.14 -14.75
C ASN A 159 4.66 -22.44 -13.64
N MET A 160 4.90 -22.78 -12.38
CA MET A 160 4.30 -22.14 -11.23
C MET A 160 5.37 -21.69 -10.25
N GLU A 161 5.19 -20.47 -9.77
CA GLU A 161 6.05 -19.82 -8.80
C GLU A 161 5.21 -19.56 -7.55
N CYS A 162 5.62 -20.16 -6.44
CA CYS A 162 4.90 -20.10 -5.16
C CYS A 162 5.80 -19.56 -4.07
N GLN A 163 5.24 -18.72 -3.21
CA GLN A 163 5.95 -18.21 -2.04
C GLN A 163 5.32 -18.79 -0.77
N TYR A 164 6.17 -19.23 0.14
CA TYR A 164 5.77 -19.79 1.43
C TYR A 164 6.50 -19.07 2.54
N SER A 165 5.86 -18.99 3.72
CA SER A 165 6.44 -18.34 4.91
C SER A 165 7.70 -19.03 5.42
N ASN A 166 7.86 -20.33 5.14
CA ASN A 166 9.14 -21.03 5.29
C ASN A 166 9.19 -22.32 4.46
N GLN A 167 10.38 -22.93 4.43
CA GLN A 167 10.62 -24.19 3.72
C GLN A 167 9.71 -25.34 4.16
N CYS A 168 9.36 -25.42 5.45
CA CYS A 168 8.48 -26.48 5.96
C CYS A 168 7.07 -26.35 5.36
N PHE A 169 6.52 -25.13 5.34
CA PHE A 169 5.22 -24.89 4.70
C PHE A 169 5.25 -25.17 3.20
N ALA A 170 6.37 -24.92 2.52
CA ALA A 170 6.51 -25.30 1.12
C ALA A 170 6.50 -26.83 0.93
N THR A 171 7.30 -27.57 1.71
CA THR A 171 7.41 -29.04 1.60
C THR A 171 6.10 -29.76 1.93
N THR A 172 5.33 -29.23 2.89
CA THR A 172 4.01 -29.78 3.28
C THR A 172 2.94 -29.48 2.24
N ALA A 173 3.08 -28.38 1.49
CA ALA A 173 2.19 -28.04 0.39
C ALA A 173 2.41 -28.94 -0.83
N SER A 174 3.65 -29.32 -1.13
CA SER A 174 3.93 -30.22 -2.26
C SER A 174 5.21 -31.02 -2.06
N SER A 175 5.18 -32.30 -2.41
CA SER A 175 6.36 -33.15 -2.47
C SER A 175 7.40 -32.67 -3.50
N ASN A 176 7.02 -31.79 -4.43
CA ASN A 176 7.93 -31.22 -5.42
C ASN A 176 8.68 -29.98 -4.90
N PHE A 177 8.27 -29.44 -3.76
CA PHE A 177 8.92 -28.30 -3.11
C PHE A 177 9.92 -28.80 -2.09
N THR A 178 11.16 -28.96 -2.53
CA THR A 178 12.31 -29.37 -1.71
C THR A 178 13.20 -28.15 -1.45
N ALA A 179 14.21 -28.31 -0.59
CA ALA A 179 15.21 -27.26 -0.39
C ALA A 179 16.01 -26.92 -1.67
N GLU A 180 16.00 -27.79 -2.68
CA GLU A 180 16.67 -27.57 -3.97
C GLU A 180 15.78 -26.84 -4.98
N THR A 181 14.46 -27.01 -4.89
CA THR A 181 13.50 -26.37 -5.80
C THR A 181 12.94 -25.06 -5.24
N CYS A 182 13.25 -24.77 -3.98
CA CYS A 182 12.90 -23.55 -3.27
C CYS A 182 14.14 -22.69 -3.01
N ASN A 183 14.10 -21.43 -3.46
CA ASN A 183 15.13 -20.45 -3.16
C ASN A 183 14.68 -19.58 -1.99
N LYS A 184 15.58 -19.32 -1.05
CA LYS A 184 15.32 -18.36 0.03
C LYS A 184 15.03 -16.98 -0.56
N ILE A 185 14.05 -16.27 -0.01
CA ILE A 185 13.75 -14.88 -0.35
C ILE A 185 14.04 -14.03 0.87
N CYS A 186 14.51 -12.82 0.62
CA CYS A 186 14.59 -11.83 1.67
C CYS A 186 13.20 -11.33 2.05
N PRO A 187 12.84 -11.35 3.34
CA PRO A 187 11.66 -10.67 3.83
C PRO A 187 11.63 -9.23 3.29
N ILE A 188 10.45 -8.77 2.86
CA ILE A 188 10.25 -7.41 2.38
C ILE A 188 9.85 -6.57 3.59
N SER A 189 10.43 -5.38 3.73
CA SER A 189 10.06 -4.43 4.78
C SER A 189 8.57 -4.10 4.70
N SER A 190 7.87 -4.20 5.83
CA SER A 190 6.48 -3.74 5.91
C SER A 190 6.38 -2.27 5.54
N SER A 191 5.45 -1.93 4.63
CA SER A 191 5.20 -0.54 4.20
C SER A 191 4.67 0.37 5.31
N ARG A 192 4.39 -0.18 6.50
CA ARG A 192 3.90 0.56 7.66
C ARG A 192 4.98 1.32 8.42
N LEU A 193 6.25 0.97 8.20
CA LEU A 193 7.38 1.63 8.82
C LEU A 193 8.00 2.62 7.84
N THR A 194 7.97 3.90 8.20
CA THR A 194 8.65 4.96 7.44
C THR A 194 10.13 4.96 7.83
N CYS A 195 10.94 4.19 7.10
CA CYS A 195 12.39 4.29 7.20
C CYS A 195 12.90 5.49 6.40
N LEU A 196 13.95 6.14 6.89
CA LEU A 196 14.65 7.16 6.11
C LEU A 196 15.31 6.49 4.90
N GLU A 197 15.26 7.14 3.74
CA GLU A 197 15.93 6.71 2.51
C GLU A 197 17.45 6.98 2.56
N THR A 198 18.09 6.62 3.67
CA THR A 198 19.55 6.65 3.82
C THR A 198 20.12 5.31 3.39
N TYR A 199 21.06 5.30 2.45
CA TYR A 199 21.74 4.08 2.03
C TYR A 199 22.97 3.81 2.92
N ASP A 200 22.81 2.90 3.88
CA ASP A 200 23.84 2.38 4.78
C ASP A 200 23.67 0.86 4.88
N PRO A 201 24.09 0.12 3.84
CA PRO A 201 23.62 -1.24 3.61
C PRO A 201 24.04 -2.21 4.72
N VAL A 202 23.12 -3.11 5.06
CA VAL A 202 23.34 -4.17 6.05
C VAL A 202 23.02 -5.53 5.44
N ILE A 203 23.77 -6.56 5.85
CA ILE A 203 23.50 -7.96 5.51
C ILE A 203 22.98 -8.67 6.75
N CYS A 204 21.75 -9.16 6.69
CA CYS A 204 21.09 -9.92 7.75
C CYS A 204 20.84 -11.35 7.24
N GLY A 205 21.67 -12.30 7.68
CA GLY A 205 21.71 -13.64 7.09
C GLY A 205 22.26 -13.62 5.66
N GLU A 206 21.42 -13.98 4.69
CA GLU A 206 21.76 -13.98 3.24
C GLU A 206 21.16 -12.76 2.51
N CYS A 207 20.61 -11.81 3.25
CA CYS A 207 19.80 -10.72 2.71
C CYS A 207 20.45 -9.37 2.91
N GLU A 208 20.58 -8.62 1.82
CA GLU A 208 21.06 -7.24 1.82
C GLU A 208 19.87 -6.27 1.86
N TYR A 209 19.95 -5.29 2.75
CA TYR A 209 18.97 -4.23 2.93
C TYR A 209 19.65 -2.88 2.81
N ASP A 210 18.94 -1.88 2.28
CA ASP A 210 19.45 -0.52 2.08
C ASP A 210 19.93 0.13 3.39
N ASN A 211 19.29 -0.20 4.52
CA ASN A 211 19.73 0.16 5.85
C ASN A 211 19.13 -0.74 6.94
N GLN A 212 19.63 -0.57 8.16
CA GLN A 212 19.18 -1.31 9.35
C GLN A 212 17.68 -1.17 9.62
N CYS A 213 17.08 0.00 9.38
CA CYS A 213 15.64 0.19 9.58
C CYS A 213 14.82 -0.68 8.62
N PHE A 214 15.20 -0.74 7.34
CA PHE A 214 14.52 -1.61 6.38
C PHE A 214 14.67 -3.09 6.74
N ALA A 215 15.83 -3.51 7.25
CA ALA A 215 16.02 -4.88 7.73
C ALA A 215 15.12 -5.20 8.94
N GLU A 216 15.11 -4.35 9.97
CA GLU A 216 14.26 -4.50 11.15
C GLU A 216 12.77 -4.49 10.79
N ALA A 217 12.36 -3.65 9.83
CA ALA A 217 11.00 -3.61 9.31
C ALA A 217 10.62 -4.85 8.50
N ALA A 218 11.60 -5.61 8.01
CA ALA A 218 11.39 -6.82 7.23
C ALA A 218 11.28 -8.07 8.11
N SER A 219 11.96 -8.10 9.26
CA SER A 219 11.89 -9.23 10.19
C SER A 219 12.28 -8.83 11.61
N ILE A 220 11.52 -9.33 12.59
CA ILE A 220 11.82 -9.18 14.03
C ILE A 220 13.17 -9.79 14.45
N TYR A 221 13.72 -10.69 13.63
CA TYR A 221 15.00 -11.36 13.89
C TYR A 221 16.20 -10.58 13.36
N PHE A 222 15.97 -9.55 12.55
CA PHE A 222 17.02 -8.67 12.04
C PHE A 222 17.16 -7.51 13.00
N THR A 223 18.22 -7.57 13.80
CA THR A 223 18.59 -6.54 14.77
C THR A 223 19.99 -6.05 14.43
N SER A 224 20.41 -4.94 15.02
CA SER A 224 21.80 -4.46 14.87
C SER A 224 22.87 -5.47 15.34
N GLU A 225 22.50 -6.49 16.11
CA GLU A 225 23.40 -7.57 16.53
C GLU A 225 23.43 -8.75 15.55
N THR A 226 22.35 -9.00 14.81
CA THR A 226 22.25 -10.10 13.84
C THR A 226 22.55 -9.67 12.40
N CYS A 227 22.56 -8.36 12.15
CA CYS A 227 22.91 -7.74 10.89
C CYS A 227 24.34 -7.20 10.91
N ASN A 228 25.08 -7.41 9.83
CA ASN A 228 26.42 -6.85 9.66
C ASN A 228 26.36 -5.66 8.71
N THR A 229 27.00 -4.55 9.06
CA THR A 229 27.19 -3.44 8.12
C THR A 229 28.09 -3.87 6.97
N VAL A 230 27.71 -3.52 5.76
CA VAL A 230 28.56 -3.74 4.58
C VAL A 230 29.66 -2.69 4.62
N ILE A 231 30.79 -3.05 5.24
CA ILE A 231 31.97 -2.20 5.20
C ILE A 231 32.44 -2.17 3.74
N ASN A 232 32.13 -1.09 3.03
CA ASN A 232 32.68 -0.81 1.72
C ASN A 232 34.20 -0.68 1.84
N THR A 233 34.92 -1.80 1.72
CA THR A 233 36.37 -1.87 1.79
C THR A 233 37.07 -1.10 0.65
N GLU A 234 36.32 -0.53 -0.28
CA GLU A 234 36.84 0.32 -1.36
C GLU A 234 37.22 1.75 -0.91
N SER A 235 36.86 2.19 0.30
CA SER A 235 37.10 3.57 0.75
C SER A 235 38.49 3.85 1.36
N THR A 236 39.52 3.06 1.02
CA THR A 236 40.93 3.38 1.36
C THR A 236 41.83 3.65 0.16
N SER A 237 41.33 3.58 -1.07
CA SER A 237 42.04 4.15 -2.23
C SER A 237 41.48 5.53 -2.52
N GLY A 238 42.21 6.57 -2.11
CA GLY A 238 41.86 7.98 -2.33
C GLY A 238 41.79 8.38 -3.80
N VAL A 239 40.75 7.91 -4.50
CA VAL A 239 40.36 8.41 -5.82
C VAL A 239 38.99 9.06 -5.66
N THR A 240 39.02 10.37 -5.48
CA THR A 240 37.87 11.26 -5.55
C THR A 240 37.19 11.11 -6.92
N ARG A 241 36.26 10.16 -7.06
CA ARG A 241 35.33 10.17 -8.19
C ARG A 241 34.20 11.12 -7.86
N ALA A 242 34.33 12.35 -8.35
CA ALA A 242 33.24 13.29 -8.42
C ALA A 242 32.11 12.67 -9.27
N TYR A 243 31.01 12.27 -8.62
CA TYR A 243 29.76 11.98 -9.30
C TYR A 243 29.17 13.30 -9.81
N SER A 244 29.64 13.73 -10.99
CA SER A 244 28.96 14.76 -11.78
C SER A 244 27.70 14.13 -12.38
N ARG A 245 26.56 14.33 -11.71
CA ARG A 245 25.24 14.14 -12.36
C ARG A 245 25.10 15.19 -13.45
N SER A 246 25.55 14.86 -14.66
CA SER A 246 25.22 15.63 -15.86
C SER A 246 23.73 15.46 -16.14
N CYS A 247 22.94 16.43 -15.66
CA CYS A 247 21.56 16.63 -16.09
C CYS A 247 21.59 17.04 -17.57
N THR A 248 21.46 16.05 -18.47
CA THR A 248 21.26 16.32 -19.90
C THR A 248 19.84 16.85 -20.09
N LEU A 249 19.70 18.18 -20.07
CA LEU A 249 18.50 18.89 -20.48
C LEU A 249 18.23 18.59 -21.97
N PHE A 250 17.30 17.68 -22.23
CA PHE A 250 16.72 17.50 -23.57
C PHE A 250 15.81 18.70 -23.86
N LEU A 251 16.38 19.73 -24.48
CA LEU A 251 15.64 20.80 -25.15
C LEU A 251 15.01 20.22 -26.43
N SER A 252 13.75 19.80 -26.34
CA SER A 252 12.92 19.51 -27.51
C SER A 252 12.58 20.81 -28.23
N PHE A 253 13.26 21.09 -29.34
CA PHE A 253 12.88 22.15 -30.27
C PHE A 253 11.64 21.73 -31.05
N THR A 254 10.48 22.28 -30.68
CA THR A 254 9.27 22.21 -31.49
C THR A 254 9.44 23.13 -32.70
N LEU A 255 9.70 22.56 -33.87
CA LEU A 255 9.75 23.27 -35.14
C LEU A 255 8.31 23.64 -35.54
N ILE A 256 7.90 24.88 -35.27
CA ILE A 256 6.63 25.42 -35.79
C ILE A 256 6.85 25.74 -37.27
N GLY A 257 6.43 24.82 -38.13
CA GLY A 257 6.34 25.04 -39.57
C GLY A 257 5.21 26.00 -39.89
N VAL A 258 5.55 27.26 -40.18
CA VAL A 258 4.65 28.23 -40.82
C VAL A 258 4.56 27.86 -42.30
N ILE A 259 3.42 27.31 -42.72
CA ILE A 259 3.09 27.18 -44.15
C ILE A 259 2.30 28.43 -44.54
N ALA A 260 2.93 29.28 -45.35
CA ALA A 260 2.31 30.40 -46.02
C ALA A 260 1.96 30.02 -47.47
N ILE A 261 0.67 30.11 -47.76
CA ILE A 261 0.01 30.60 -48.99
C ILE A 261 0.39 29.95 -50.34
N GLY A 262 -0.64 29.34 -50.93
CA GLY A 262 -0.92 29.29 -52.37
C GLY A 262 -2.43 29.31 -52.56
#